data_AF-B7Q5V0-F1
#
_entry.id   AF-B7Q5V0-F1
#
_cell.length_a   1.000
_cell.length_b   1.000
_cell.length_c   1.000
_cell.angle_alpha   90.00
_cell.angle_beta   90.00
_cell.angle_gamma   90.00
#
_symmetry.space_group_name_H-M   'P 1'
#
loop_
_entity.id
_entity.type
_entity.pdbx_description
1 polymer ?
#
loop_
_entity_poly.entity_id
_entity_poly.type
_entity_poly.pdbx_seq_one_letter_code
_entity_poly.pdbx_strand_id
1 'polypeptide(L)'
;MLRKLSEHVELTGVTLDTVKKIVFTGGCISTTLGRKIRSQFSLECFRNMYGLSEALSPACIPCWDETDFDNIGFPASLVQFKVSS
;
A
#
# COMPACT_ATOMS: atom_id res chain seq x y z
N MET A 1 1.82 -4.96 -10.03
CA MET A 1 1.16 -3.80 -10.68
C MET A 1 1.93 -2.50 -10.43
N LEU A 2 2.19 -2.11 -9.18
CA LEU A 2 2.91 -0.87 -8.84
C LEU A 2 4.26 -0.69 -9.52
N ARG A 3 5.06 -1.75 -9.68
CA ARG A 3 6.33 -1.68 -10.41
C ARG A 3 6.16 -1.18 -11.85
N LYS A 4 5.19 -1.74 -12.60
CA LYS A 4 4.92 -1.33 -13.98
C LYS A 4 4.42 0.12 -14.07
N LEU A 5 3.64 0.57 -13.08
CA LEU A 5 3.21 1.96 -12.99
C LEU A 5 4.43 2.89 -12.80
N SER A 6 5.33 2.54 -11.88
CA SER A 6 6.55 3.30 -11.62
C SER A 6 7.44 3.40 -12.86
N GLU A 7 7.63 2.28 -13.56
CA GLU A 7 8.39 2.22 -14.82
C GLU A 7 7.74 3.07 -15.90
N HIS A 8 6.42 3.03 -16.04
CA HIS A 8 5.71 3.81 -17.05
C HIS A 8 5.83 5.32 -16.81
N VAL A 9 5.67 5.78 -15.56
CA VAL A 9 5.84 7.21 -15.20
C VAL A 9 7.26 7.68 -15.49
N GLU A 10 8.26 6.86 -15.18
CA GLU A 10 9.66 7.18 -15.46
C GLU A 10 9.96 7.24 -16.98
N LEU A 11 9.42 6.31 -17.76
CA LEU A 11 9.65 6.25 -19.20
C LEU A 11 8.94 7.36 -19.98
N THR A 12 7.75 7.77 -19.54
CA THR A 12 6.92 8.74 -20.27
C THR A 12 7.03 10.16 -19.73
N GLY A 13 7.52 10.33 -18.51
CA GLY A 13 7.53 11.61 -17.82
C GLY A 13 6.14 12.13 -17.45
N VAL A 14 5.08 11.30 -17.58
CA VAL A 14 3.72 11.71 -17.25
C VAL A 14 3.57 11.96 -15.75
N THR A 15 2.97 13.09 -15.38
CA THR A 15 2.59 13.36 -14.00
C THR A 15 1.15 12.93 -13.77
N LEU A 16 0.88 12.23 -12.67
CA LEU A 16 -0.46 11.83 -12.27
C LEU A 16 -0.88 12.64 -11.02
N ASP A 17 -0.94 13.95 -11.16
CA ASP A 17 -1.10 14.89 -10.03
C ASP A 17 -2.43 14.77 -9.27
N THR A 18 -3.42 14.14 -9.93
CA THR A 18 -4.73 13.81 -9.35
C THR A 18 -4.72 12.55 -8.49
N VAL A 19 -3.67 11.72 -8.59
CA VAL A 19 -3.52 10.52 -7.76
C VAL A 19 -3.02 10.95 -6.39
N LYS A 20 -3.94 10.99 -5.42
CA LYS A 20 -3.64 11.31 -4.02
C LYS A 20 -3.47 10.08 -3.13
N LYS A 21 -4.02 8.94 -3.53
CA LYS A 21 -4.09 7.75 -2.68
C LYS A 21 -3.70 6.51 -3.47
N ILE A 22 -2.74 5.76 -2.96
CA ILE A 22 -2.39 4.44 -3.46
C ILE A 22 -2.56 3.45 -2.31
N VAL A 23 -3.42 2.47 -2.53
CA VAL A 23 -3.68 1.38 -1.59
C VAL A 23 -3.33 0.07 -2.29
N PHE A 24 -2.57 -0.78 -1.62
CA PHE A 24 -2.20 -2.09 -2.15
C PHE A 24 -2.37 -3.19 -1.11
N THR A 25 -2.50 -4.43 -1.58
CA THR A 25 -2.69 -5.62 -0.76
C THR A 25 -2.30 -6.86 -1.57
N GLY A 26 -2.40 -8.04 -0.96
CA GLY A 26 -2.11 -9.33 -1.61
C GLY A 26 -0.62 -9.60 -1.87
N GLY A 27 0.26 -8.76 -1.35
CA GLY A 27 1.70 -8.94 -1.44
C GLY A 27 2.47 -7.79 -0.81
N CYS A 28 3.77 -8.00 -0.61
CA CYS A 28 4.68 -6.97 -0.13
C CYS A 28 5.41 -6.30 -1.30
N ILE A 29 5.66 -5.01 -1.18
CA ILE A 29 6.59 -4.30 -2.07
C ILE A 29 7.95 -4.19 -1.39
N SER A 30 9.02 -4.05 -2.18
CA SER A 30 10.33 -3.72 -1.61
C SER A 30 10.36 -2.26 -1.16
N THR A 31 11.15 -1.98 -0.12
CA THR A 31 11.38 -0.61 0.38
C THR A 31 11.88 0.34 -0.71
N THR A 32 12.70 -0.16 -1.63
CA THR A 32 13.16 0.60 -2.81
C THR A 32 12.01 0.99 -3.72
N LEU A 33 11.09 0.08 -4.04
CA LEU A 33 9.93 0.40 -4.87
C LEU A 33 8.97 1.36 -4.14
N GLY A 34 8.75 1.17 -2.84
CA GLY A 34 7.91 2.06 -2.03
C GLY A 34 8.44 3.50 -2.02
N ARG A 35 9.74 3.68 -1.78
CA ARG A 35 10.39 5.00 -1.85
C ARG A 35 10.28 5.63 -3.24
N LYS A 36 10.48 4.84 -4.30
CA LYS A 36 10.37 5.32 -5.69
C LYS A 36 8.96 5.80 -6.03
N ILE A 37 7.93 5.06 -5.64
CA ILE A 37 6.53 5.48 -5.81
C ILE A 37 6.28 6.78 -5.03
N ARG A 38 6.73 6.86 -3.78
CA ARG A 38 6.56 8.06 -2.95
C ARG A 38 7.25 9.30 -3.54
N SER A 39 8.34 9.16 -4.28
CA SER A 39 8.97 10.30 -4.98
C SER A 39 8.29 10.65 -6.31
N GLN A 40 7.61 9.70 -6.95
CA GLN A 40 6.91 9.92 -8.23
C GLN A 40 5.53 10.54 -8.06
N PHE A 41 4.90 10.37 -6.91
CA PHE A 41 3.53 10.83 -6.65
C PHE A 41 3.47 11.64 -5.36
N SER A 42 2.78 12.78 -5.40
CA SER A 42 2.46 13.58 -4.21
C SER A 42 1.24 12.99 -3.49
N LEU A 43 1.45 11.85 -2.83
CA LEU A 43 0.40 11.08 -2.15
C LEU A 43 0.09 11.63 -0.76
N GLU A 44 -1.19 11.73 -0.46
CA GLU A 44 -1.74 11.92 0.89
C GLU A 44 -1.85 10.58 1.63
N CYS A 45 -1.96 9.48 0.89
CA CYS A 45 -2.09 8.14 1.44
C CYS A 45 -1.31 7.14 0.58
N PHE A 46 -0.42 6.39 1.22
CA PHE A 46 0.30 5.27 0.59
C PHE A 46 0.43 4.13 1.59
N ARG A 47 -0.47 3.15 1.51
CA ARG A 47 -0.65 2.16 2.57
C ARG A 47 -0.80 0.73 2.05
N ASN A 48 -0.25 -0.21 2.82
CA ASN A 48 -0.38 -1.64 2.59
C ASN A 48 -1.47 -2.22 3.50
N MET A 49 -2.47 -2.87 2.93
CA MET A 49 -3.44 -3.62 3.71
C MET A 49 -3.08 -5.10 3.69
N TYR A 50 -3.21 -5.76 4.83
CA TYR A 50 -3.04 -7.20 4.91
C TYR A 50 -4.39 -7.92 4.85
N GLY A 51 -4.47 -8.99 4.06
CA GLY A 51 -5.64 -9.84 3.95
C GLY A 51 -5.30 -11.10 3.17
N LEU A 52 -6.04 -12.17 3.47
CA LEU A 52 -6.01 -13.42 2.73
C LEU A 52 -7.32 -13.57 1.95
N SER A 53 -7.31 -14.32 0.86
CA SER A 53 -8.51 -14.59 0.08
C SER A 53 -9.61 -15.23 0.94
N GLU A 54 -9.23 -16.11 1.85
CA GLU A 54 -10.11 -16.83 2.80
C GLU A 54 -10.75 -15.92 3.84
N ALA A 55 -10.17 -14.74 4.10
CA ALA A 55 -10.71 -13.77 5.06
C ALA A 55 -11.81 -12.88 4.45
N LEU A 56 -12.05 -12.96 3.12
CA LEU A 56 -13.04 -12.21 2.34
C LEU A 56 -12.92 -10.67 2.40
N SER A 57 -12.02 -10.14 3.23
CA SER A 57 -11.79 -8.72 3.46
C SER A 57 -10.39 -8.49 4.03
N PRO A 58 -9.85 -7.26 3.98
CA PRO A 58 -8.60 -6.93 4.66
C PRO A 58 -8.71 -7.22 6.16
N ALA A 59 -7.80 -8.05 6.65
CA ALA A 59 -7.72 -8.42 8.05
C ALA A 59 -6.97 -7.37 8.89
N CYS A 60 -6.02 -6.64 8.27
CA CYS A 60 -5.43 -5.42 8.87
C CYS A 60 -5.57 -4.21 7.94
N ILE A 61 -5.89 -3.07 8.54
CA ILE A 61 -6.12 -1.80 7.84
C ILE A 61 -5.31 -0.69 8.53
N PRO A 62 -4.37 -0.03 7.84
CA PRO A 62 -3.69 1.16 8.33
C PRO A 62 -4.64 2.35 8.49
N CYS A 63 -4.25 3.33 9.29
CA CYS A 63 -5.02 4.56 9.44
C CYS A 63 -5.25 5.25 8.08
N TRP A 64 -6.35 6.00 7.96
CA TRP A 64 -6.82 6.53 6.67
C TRP A 64 -5.85 7.52 6.01
N ASP A 65 -5.08 8.26 6.82
CA ASP A 65 -4.13 9.28 6.38
C ASP A 65 -2.67 8.83 6.54
N GLU A 66 -2.46 7.52 6.73
CA GLU A 66 -1.12 6.97 6.90
C GLU A 66 -0.41 6.82 5.54
N THR A 67 0.81 7.34 5.47
CA THR A 67 1.74 7.17 4.33
C THR A 67 2.92 6.35 4.79
N ASP A 68 2.61 5.16 5.30
CA ASP A 68 3.56 4.12 5.66
C ASP A 68 3.18 2.84 4.91
N PHE A 69 4.03 2.44 3.98
CA PHE A 69 3.84 1.26 3.15
C PHE A 69 4.45 -0.01 3.78
N ASP A 70 5.26 0.16 4.83
CA ASP A 70 5.90 -0.93 5.59
C ASP A 70 5.04 -1.36 6.80
N ASN A 71 4.06 -0.54 7.18
CA ASN A 71 3.07 -0.86 8.21
C ASN A 71 1.76 -1.40 7.59
N ILE A 72 1.28 -2.55 8.07
CA ILE A 72 0.00 -3.16 7.66
C ILE A 72 -1.19 -2.71 8.52
N GLY A 73 -0.93 -1.89 9.54
CA GLY A 73 -1.94 -1.30 10.40
C GLY A 73 -2.45 -2.22 11.50
N PHE A 74 -3.68 -1.94 11.92
CA PHE A 74 -4.34 -2.61 13.03
C PHE A 74 -5.35 -3.63 12.54
N PRO A 75 -5.72 -4.64 13.36
CA PRO A 75 -6.80 -5.56 13.03
C PRO A 75 -8.08 -4.80 12.67
N ALA A 76 -8.75 -5.23 11.61
CA ALA A 76 -10.05 -4.70 11.26
C ALA A 76 -11.08 -4.98 12.37
N SER A 77 -12.19 -4.24 12.35
CA SER A 77 -13.29 -4.46 13.30
C SER A 77 -13.71 -5.93 13.33
N LEU A 78 -13.88 -6.48 14.54
CA LEU A 78 -14.25 -7.88 14.78
C LEU A 78 -13.17 -8.92 14.36
N VAL A 79 -11.95 -8.49 14.04
CA VAL A 79 -10.81 -9.37 13.76
C VAL A 79 -9.88 -9.43 14.98
N GLN A 80 -9.44 -10.64 15.34
CA GLN A 80 -8.42 -10.87 16.36
C GLN A 80 -7.28 -11.69 15.78
N PHE A 81 -6.05 -11.27 16.04
CA PHE A 81 -4.85 -12.02 15.70
C PHE A 81 -4.23 -12.65 16.94
N LYS A 82 -3.61 -13.81 16.74
CA LYS A 82 -2.75 -14.46 17.74
C LYS A 82 -1.46 -14.90 17.05
N VAL A 83 -0.33 -14.40 17.54
CA VAL A 83 0.99 -14.91 17.13
C VAL A 83 1.29 -16.13 18.01
N SER A 84 1.62 -17.25 17.38
CA SER A 84 1.99 -18.49 18.08
C SER A 84 3.47 -18.73 17.85
N SER A 85 4.22 -18.87 18.93
CA SER A 85 5.65 -19.24 18.95
C SER A 85 5.84 -20.74 18.84
#